data_AF-A0A7X9CCP4-F1
#
_entry.id   AF-A0A7X9CCP4-F1
#
_cell.length_a   1.000
_cell.length_b   1.000
_cell.length_c   1.000
_cell.angle_alpha   90.00
_cell.angle_beta   90.00
_cell.angle_gamma   90.00
#
_symmetry.space_group_name_H-M   'P 1'
#
loop_
_entity.id
_entity.type
_entity.pdbx_description
1 polymer ?
#
loop_
_entity_poly.entity_id
_entity_poly.type
_entity_poly.pdbx_seq_one_letter_code
_entity_poly.pdbx_strand_id
1 'polypeptide(L)'
;MTDAAPNASLDTPAENAGRPELPQHRNPLGNLLRGLLIGVVETVPGISGGTVALVTGIYDELIDAGHHLTGAARRLLLGPDRIAGMREHLRAIPWVLVIPLMIGMAAAVFTVAGPIAGLVEEHPQTMRALFLGLVLGSVLVPVRLSGGSWRTP
;
A
#
# COMPACT_ATOMS: atom_id res chain seq x y z
N MET A 1 33.95 53.81 -3.42
CA MET A 1 34.29 53.04 -4.64
C MET A 1 34.16 51.58 -4.28
N THR A 2 33.21 50.95 -4.95
CA THR A 2 32.69 49.60 -4.80
C THR A 2 33.75 48.56 -5.15
N ASP A 3 33.80 47.45 -4.42
CA ASP A 3 34.02 46.13 -5.04
C ASP A 3 33.34 45.07 -4.18
N ALA A 4 32.05 44.89 -4.45
CA ALA A 4 31.29 43.74 -3.98
C ALA A 4 31.68 42.55 -4.86
N ALA A 5 32.36 41.57 -4.26
CA ALA A 5 32.57 40.28 -4.92
C ALA A 5 31.20 39.69 -5.30
N PRO A 6 31.04 39.14 -6.51
CA PRO A 6 29.79 38.53 -6.92
C PRO A 6 29.55 37.30 -6.04
N ASN A 7 28.51 37.38 -5.23
CA ASN A 7 27.86 36.30 -4.53
C ASN A 7 27.37 35.28 -5.58
N ALA A 8 28.27 34.40 -5.99
CA ALA A 8 27.95 33.16 -6.67
C ALA A 8 27.04 32.35 -5.76
N SER A 9 25.74 32.36 -6.06
CA SER A 9 24.80 31.40 -5.53
C SER A 9 25.36 30.02 -5.86
N LEU A 10 25.84 29.31 -4.84
CA LEU A 10 26.01 27.87 -4.92
C LEU A 10 24.60 27.28 -4.96
N ASP A 11 23.95 27.42 -6.11
CA ASP A 11 22.76 26.67 -6.47
C ASP A 11 23.19 25.21 -6.51
N THR A 12 23.13 24.60 -5.33
CA THR A 12 23.50 23.22 -5.11
C THR A 12 22.53 22.39 -5.97
N PRO A 13 22.98 21.64 -6.99
CA PRO A 13 22.08 20.94 -7.91
C PRO A 13 21.18 19.88 -7.25
N ALA A 14 21.32 19.67 -5.94
CA ALA A 14 20.60 18.67 -5.16
C ALA A 14 19.23 19.14 -4.64
N GLU A 15 18.91 20.44 -4.63
CA GLU A 15 17.63 20.93 -4.07
C GLU A 15 16.44 20.79 -5.04
N ASN A 16 16.71 20.58 -6.34
CA ASN A 16 15.70 20.40 -7.39
C ASN A 16 15.60 18.97 -7.92
N ALA A 17 16.08 17.97 -7.16
CA ALA A 17 15.73 16.58 -7.44
C ALA A 17 14.27 16.35 -7.05
N GLY A 18 13.35 16.79 -7.92
CA GLY A 18 11.93 16.45 -7.82
C GLY A 18 11.79 14.95 -7.60
N ARG A 19 10.86 14.56 -6.70
CA ARG A 19 10.60 13.14 -6.40
C ARG A 19 10.52 12.37 -7.72
N PRO A 20 11.18 11.20 -7.83
CA PRO A 20 11.11 10.37 -9.03
C PRO A 20 9.65 10.23 -9.45
N GLU A 21 9.31 10.57 -10.70
CA GLU A 21 7.96 10.37 -11.19
C GLU A 21 7.64 8.87 -11.10
N LEU A 22 6.68 8.52 -10.24
CA LEU A 22 6.31 7.14 -10.02
C LEU A 22 5.77 6.55 -11.34
N PRO A 23 6.15 5.30 -11.70
CA PRO A 23 5.58 4.64 -12.87
C PRO A 23 4.07 4.55 -12.71
N GLN A 24 3.30 5.28 -13.53
CA GLN A 24 1.85 5.30 -13.39
C GLN A 24 1.24 4.06 -14.05
N HIS A 25 0.67 3.16 -13.26
CA HIS A 25 -0.06 2.01 -13.77
C HIS A 25 -1.44 2.45 -14.28
N ARG A 26 -1.49 2.91 -15.54
CA ARG A 26 -2.71 3.42 -16.19
C ARG A 26 -3.58 2.36 -16.88
N ASN A 27 -3.24 1.08 -16.78
CA ASN A 27 -4.01 -0.01 -17.38
C ASN A 27 -5.11 -0.49 -16.42
N PRO A 28 -6.38 -0.11 -16.61
CA PRO A 28 -7.44 -0.45 -15.68
C PRO A 28 -7.69 -1.96 -15.59
N LEU A 29 -7.50 -2.71 -16.69
CA LEU A 29 -7.65 -4.16 -16.68
C LEU A 29 -6.52 -4.84 -15.91
N GLY A 30 -5.29 -4.35 -16.07
CA GLY A 30 -4.14 -4.81 -15.29
C GLY A 30 -4.32 -4.54 -13.80
N ASN A 31 -4.85 -3.37 -13.46
CA ASN A 31 -5.15 -2.98 -12.08
C ASN A 31 -6.30 -3.80 -11.49
N LEU A 32 -7.32 -4.11 -12.28
CA LEU A 32 -8.40 -5.02 -11.88
C LEU A 32 -7.84 -6.41 -11.53
N LEU A 33 -6.97 -6.97 -12.37
CA LEU A 33 -6.36 -8.28 -12.12
C LEU A 33 -5.45 -8.25 -10.89
N ARG A 34 -4.64 -7.20 -10.72
CA ARG A 34 -3.83 -7.00 -9.51
C ARG A 34 -4.70 -6.91 -8.26
N GLY A 35 -5.84 -6.22 -8.36
CA GLY A 35 -6.82 -6.12 -7.29
C GLY A 35 -7.42 -7.47 -6.93
N LEU A 36 -7.75 -8.28 -7.93
CA LEU A 36 -8.23 -9.65 -7.74
C LEU A 36 -7.19 -10.51 -7.03
N LEU A 37 -5.93 -10.46 -7.47
CA LEU A 37 -4.83 -11.20 -6.84
C LEU A 37 -4.62 -10.79 -5.37
N ILE A 38 -4.61 -9.48 -5.10
CA ILE A 38 -4.52 -8.93 -3.74
C ILE A 38 -5.70 -9.40 -2.90
N GLY A 39 -6.92 -9.32 -3.42
CA GLY A 39 -8.12 -9.73 -2.69
C GLY A 39 -8.14 -11.21 -2.36
N VAL A 40 -7.71 -12.10 -3.26
CA VAL A 40 -7.57 -13.53 -2.96
C VAL A 40 -6.55 -13.74 -1.84
N VAL A 41 -5.40 -13.08 -1.93
CA VAL A 41 -4.32 -13.22 -0.94
C VAL A 41 -4.74 -12.74 0.44
N GLU A 42 -5.48 -11.63 0.53
CA GLU A 42 -5.99 -11.09 1.81
C GLU A 42 -7.03 -11.99 2.49
N THR A 43 -7.66 -12.92 1.77
CA THR A 43 -8.52 -13.93 2.40
C THR A 43 -7.75 -15.03 3.12
N VAL A 44 -6.45 -15.18 2.83
CA VAL A 44 -5.60 -16.21 3.43
C VAL A 44 -4.87 -15.64 4.65
N PRO A 45 -5.03 -16.23 5.84
CA PRO A 45 -4.42 -15.71 7.06
C PRO A 45 -2.90 -15.72 6.96
N GLY A 46 -2.26 -14.62 7.35
CA GLY A 46 -0.79 -14.52 7.39
C GLY A 46 -0.10 -14.14 6.08
N ILE A 47 -0.85 -13.92 4.99
CA ILE A 47 -0.31 -13.37 3.74
C ILE A 47 -0.76 -11.92 3.59
N SER A 48 0.17 -11.01 3.28
CA SER A 48 -0.14 -9.59 3.06
C SER A 48 -0.22 -9.26 1.58
N GLY A 49 -1.30 -8.61 1.18
CA GLY A 49 -1.51 -8.02 -0.14
C GLY A 49 -0.50 -6.91 -0.47
N GLY A 50 0.12 -6.29 0.54
CA GLY A 50 1.23 -5.35 0.35
C GLY A 50 2.44 -5.98 -0.36
N THR A 51 2.71 -7.26 -0.09
CA THR A 51 3.78 -8.00 -0.79
C THR A 51 3.44 -8.22 -2.27
N VAL A 52 2.18 -8.52 -2.58
CA VAL A 52 1.71 -8.63 -3.97
C VAL A 52 1.80 -7.27 -4.67
N ALA A 53 1.42 -6.19 -3.98
CA ALA A 53 1.56 -4.83 -4.50
C ALA A 53 3.03 -4.46 -4.79
N LEU A 54 3.98 -4.89 -3.93
CA LEU A 54 5.41 -4.70 -4.15
C LEU A 54 5.91 -5.47 -5.38
N VAL A 55 5.60 -6.77 -5.45
CA VAL A 55 6.03 -7.63 -6.57
C VAL A 55 5.43 -7.17 -7.89
N THR A 56 4.20 -6.67 -7.87
CA THR A 56 3.54 -6.14 -9.07
C THR A 56 3.99 -4.71 -9.41
N GLY A 57 4.62 -3.99 -8.47
CA GLY A 57 5.16 -2.65 -8.67
C GLY A 57 4.15 -1.50 -8.48
N ILE A 58 2.98 -1.75 -7.89
CA ILE A 58 1.98 -0.70 -7.56
C ILE A 58 2.04 -0.24 -6.11
N TYR A 59 2.96 -0.78 -5.31
CA TYR A 59 3.06 -0.47 -3.89
C TYR A 59 3.25 1.02 -3.62
N ASP A 60 4.19 1.66 -4.32
CA ASP A 60 4.50 3.08 -4.10
C ASP A 60 3.32 3.99 -4.46
N GLU A 61 2.64 3.71 -5.57
CA GLU A 61 1.42 4.43 -5.96
C GLU A 61 0.27 4.23 -4.95
N LEU A 62 0.16 3.04 -4.34
CA LEU A 62 -0.85 2.76 -3.32
C LEU A 62 -0.56 3.49 -2.00
N ILE A 63 0.70 3.53 -1.59
CA ILE A 63 1.13 4.26 -0.40
C ILE A 63 0.93 5.77 -0.61
N ASP A 64 1.27 6.30 -1.79
CA ASP A 64 1.08 7.71 -2.12
C ASP A 64 -0.42 8.08 -2.20
N ALA A 65 -1.24 7.21 -2.80
CA ALA A 65 -2.71 7.34 -2.77
C ALA A 65 -3.25 7.37 -1.33
N GLY A 66 -2.73 6.52 -0.45
CA GLY A 66 -3.06 6.51 0.98
C GLY A 66 -2.63 7.78 1.70
N HIS A 67 -1.46 8.33 1.36
CA HIS A 67 -0.98 9.61 1.90
C HIS A 67 -1.91 10.77 1.49
N HIS A 68 -2.32 10.82 0.23
CA HIS A 68 -3.28 11.81 -0.24
C HIS A 68 -4.66 11.63 0.42
N LEU A 69 -5.14 10.40 0.60
CA LEU A 69 -6.40 10.13 1.27
C LEU A 69 -6.39 10.58 2.74
N THR A 70 -5.32 10.28 3.48
CA THR A 70 -5.15 10.71 4.88
C THR A 70 -5.01 12.24 4.98
N GLY A 71 -4.28 12.88 4.06
CA GLY A 71 -4.22 14.34 3.95
C GLY A 71 -5.58 14.99 3.66
N ALA A 72 -6.38 14.37 2.77
CA ALA A 72 -7.74 14.80 2.47
C ALA A 72 -8.64 14.72 3.72
N ALA A 73 -8.59 13.60 4.44
CA ALA A 73 -9.35 13.40 5.68
C ALA A 73 -8.95 14.41 6.77
N ARG A 74 -7.64 14.66 6.94
CA ARG A 74 -7.13 15.65 7.91
C ARG A 74 -7.62 17.05 7.59
N ARG A 75 -7.58 17.48 6.33
CA ARG A 75 -8.10 18.80 5.91
C ARG A 75 -9.61 18.92 6.04
N LEU A 76 -10.34 17.83 5.79
CA LEU A 76 -11.79 17.80 5.99
C LEU A 76 -12.15 18.01 7.47
N LEU A 77 -11.39 17.42 8.40
CA LEU A 77 -11.67 17.46 9.84
C LEU A 77 -11.15 18.73 10.54
N LEU A 78 -9.99 19.24 10.14
CA LEU A 78 -9.27 20.30 10.87
C LEU A 78 -9.05 21.58 10.06
N GLY A 79 -9.40 21.60 8.77
CA GLY A 79 -9.11 22.73 7.88
C GLY A 79 -10.18 23.83 7.89
N PRO A 80 -9.79 25.11 7.73
CA PRO A 80 -10.74 26.22 7.52
C PRO A 80 -11.51 26.06 6.19
N ASP A 81 -10.83 25.61 5.13
CA ASP A 81 -11.41 25.34 3.80
C ASP A 81 -11.65 23.84 3.57
N ARG A 82 -12.53 23.25 4.39
CA ARG A 82 -12.76 21.80 4.46
C ARG A 82 -12.94 21.13 3.10
N ILE A 83 -13.81 21.67 2.25
CA ILE A 83 -14.18 21.05 0.97
C ILE A 83 -13.12 21.30 -0.11
N ALA A 84 -12.61 22.53 -0.22
CA ALA A 84 -11.63 22.88 -1.24
C ALA A 84 -10.29 22.16 -0.98
N GLY A 85 -9.84 22.15 0.27
CA GLY A 85 -8.61 21.50 0.67
C GLY A 85 -8.64 19.97 0.56
N MET A 86 -9.80 19.34 0.79
CA MET A 86 -10.03 17.91 0.57
C MET A 86 -9.99 17.58 -0.93
N ARG A 87 -10.69 18.35 -1.77
CA ARG A 87 -10.78 18.09 -3.21
C ARG A 87 -9.42 18.15 -3.90
N GLU A 88 -8.53 19.02 -3.43
CA GLU A 88 -7.15 19.09 -3.92
C GLU A 88 -6.40 17.77 -3.70
N HIS A 89 -6.48 17.21 -2.49
CA HIS A 89 -5.83 15.94 -2.17
C HIS A 89 -6.46 14.76 -2.92
N LEU A 90 -7.78 14.74 -3.05
CA LEU A 90 -8.47 13.67 -3.79
C LEU A 90 -8.14 13.68 -5.28
N ARG A 91 -7.83 14.84 -5.88
CA ARG A 91 -7.41 14.91 -7.29
C ARG A 91 -6.01 14.37 -7.53
N ALA A 92 -5.16 14.35 -6.51
CA ALA A 92 -3.82 13.78 -6.59
C ALA A 92 -3.84 12.24 -6.54
N ILE A 93 -4.95 11.63 -6.12
CA ILE A 93 -5.09 10.17 -6.09
C ILE A 93 -5.15 9.61 -7.52
N PRO A 94 -4.35 8.58 -7.85
CA PRO A 94 -4.41 7.90 -9.13
C PRO A 94 -5.66 7.02 -9.24
N TRP A 95 -6.82 7.62 -9.56
CA TRP A 95 -8.11 6.90 -9.61
C TRP A 95 -8.16 5.77 -10.64
N VAL A 96 -7.37 5.84 -11.71
CA VAL A 96 -7.24 4.77 -12.73
C VAL A 96 -6.56 3.52 -12.17
N LEU A 97 -5.76 3.67 -11.11
CA LEU A 97 -5.24 2.56 -10.32
C LEU A 97 -6.26 2.12 -9.27
N VAL A 98 -6.68 3.05 -8.42
CA VAL A 98 -7.44 2.73 -7.21
C VAL A 98 -8.81 2.10 -7.51
N ILE A 99 -9.59 2.66 -8.46
CA ILE A 99 -10.96 2.19 -8.69
C ILE A 99 -10.98 0.75 -9.21
N PRO A 100 -10.28 0.40 -10.31
CA PRO A 100 -10.28 -0.97 -10.81
C PRO A 100 -9.67 -1.95 -9.81
N LEU A 101 -8.62 -1.55 -9.09
CA LEU A 101 -8.00 -2.36 -8.05
C LEU A 101 -9.00 -2.71 -6.94
N MET A 102 -9.72 -1.71 -6.42
CA MET A 102 -10.72 -1.91 -5.37
C MET A 102 -11.89 -2.78 -5.86
N ILE A 103 -12.32 -2.62 -7.11
CA ILE A 103 -13.34 -3.48 -7.71
C ILE A 103 -12.85 -4.93 -7.77
N GLY A 104 -11.62 -5.15 -8.24
CA GLY A 104 -11.03 -6.48 -8.33
C GLY A 104 -10.89 -7.14 -6.97
N MET A 105 -10.45 -6.38 -5.97
CA MET A 105 -10.31 -6.85 -4.59
C MET A 105 -11.66 -7.22 -3.98
N ALA A 106 -12.67 -6.37 -4.14
CA ALA A 106 -14.03 -6.67 -3.68
C ALA A 106 -14.61 -7.92 -4.37
N ALA A 107 -14.46 -8.02 -5.70
CA ALA A 107 -14.91 -9.18 -6.45
C ALA A 107 -14.24 -10.47 -5.96
N ALA A 108 -12.93 -10.44 -5.72
CA ALA A 108 -12.20 -11.58 -5.14
C ALA A 108 -12.74 -11.96 -3.77
N VAL A 109 -12.89 -11.00 -2.85
CA VAL A 109 -13.38 -11.29 -1.49
C VAL A 109 -14.79 -11.90 -1.54
N PHE A 110 -15.72 -11.31 -2.30
CA PHE A 110 -17.09 -11.83 -2.38
C PHE A 110 -17.18 -13.21 -3.07
N THR A 111 -16.30 -13.49 -4.02
CA THR A 111 -16.25 -14.80 -4.69
C THR A 111 -15.58 -15.87 -3.83
N VAL A 112 -14.57 -15.52 -3.04
CA VAL A 112 -13.80 -16.45 -2.20
C VAL A 112 -14.45 -16.68 -0.82
N ALA A 113 -15.23 -15.72 -0.31
CA ALA A 113 -15.86 -15.81 1.01
C ALA A 113 -16.74 -17.05 1.17
N GLY A 114 -17.55 -17.39 0.16
CA GLY A 114 -18.41 -18.57 0.17
C GLY A 114 -17.63 -19.89 0.28
N PRO A 115 -16.71 -20.18 -0.66
CA PRO A 115 -15.85 -21.37 -0.61
C PRO A 115 -15.07 -21.51 0.70
N ILE A 116 -14.52 -20.43 1.25
CA ILE A 116 -13.80 -20.48 2.54
C ILE A 116 -14.75 -20.83 3.67
N ALA A 117 -15.95 -20.24 3.74
CA ALA A 117 -16.93 -20.59 4.76
C ALA A 117 -17.29 -22.08 4.70
N GLY A 118 -17.52 -22.62 3.50
CA GLY A 118 -17.76 -24.06 3.31
C GLY A 118 -16.59 -24.92 3.80
N LEU A 119 -15.35 -24.57 3.46
CA LEU A 119 -14.17 -25.31 3.92
C LEU A 119 -13.99 -25.27 5.44
N VAL A 120 -14.32 -24.15 6.08
CA VAL A 120 -14.26 -24.00 7.55
C VAL A 120 -15.29 -24.89 8.25
N GLU A 121 -16.49 -25.02 7.68
CA GLU A 121 -17.57 -25.85 8.22
C GLU A 121 -17.33 -27.35 7.96
N GLU A 122 -16.91 -27.72 6.74
CA GLU A 122 -16.68 -29.12 6.35
C GLU A 122 -15.38 -29.70 6.92
N HIS A 123 -14.34 -28.87 7.08
CA HIS A 123 -13.00 -29.31 7.50
C HIS A 123 -12.43 -28.48 8.66
N PRO A 124 -13.12 -28.42 9.81
CA PRO A 124 -12.74 -27.53 10.92
C PRO A 124 -11.37 -27.88 11.52
N GLN A 125 -11.00 -29.16 11.57
CA GLN A 125 -9.70 -29.61 12.10
C GLN A 125 -8.56 -29.18 11.17
N THR A 126 -8.72 -29.38 9.86
CA THR A 126 -7.74 -28.99 8.84
C THR A 126 -7.56 -27.48 8.83
N MET A 127 -8.64 -26.69 8.83
CA MET A 127 -8.57 -25.23 8.81
C MET A 127 -7.92 -24.66 10.07
N ARG A 128 -8.19 -25.24 11.25
CA ARG A 128 -7.51 -24.87 12.50
C ARG A 128 -6.02 -25.20 12.45
N ALA A 129 -5.65 -26.38 11.95
CA ALA A 129 -4.25 -26.77 11.80
C ALA A 129 -3.50 -25.89 10.80
N LEU A 130 -4.13 -25.55 9.67
CA LEU A 130 -3.60 -24.61 8.68
C LEU A 130 -3.40 -23.22 9.28
N PHE A 131 -4.40 -22.68 9.99
CA PHE A 131 -4.30 -21.39 10.66
C PHE A 131 -3.17 -21.39 11.70
N LEU A 132 -3.11 -22.42 12.55
CA LEU A 132 -2.04 -22.57 13.54
C LEU A 132 -0.66 -22.64 12.87
N GLY A 133 -0.53 -23.39 11.79
CA GLY A 133 0.72 -23.52 11.02
C GLY A 133 1.16 -22.19 10.40
N LEU A 134 0.22 -21.42 9.84
CA LEU A 134 0.49 -20.09 9.28
C LEU A 134 0.91 -19.08 10.36
N VAL A 135 0.21 -19.04 11.50
CA VAL A 135 0.58 -18.21 12.65
C VAL A 135 1.96 -18.58 13.18
N LEU A 136 2.23 -19.89 13.33
CA LEU A 136 3.52 -20.35 13.80
C LEU A 136 4.63 -19.99 12.81
N GLY A 137 4.40 -20.16 11.51
CA GLY A 137 5.34 -19.79 10.45
C GLY A 137 5.63 -18.29 10.42
N SER A 138 4.61 -17.44 10.56
CA SER A 138 4.76 -15.97 10.53
C SER A 138 5.55 -15.43 11.72
N VAL A 139 5.55 -16.13 12.85
CA VAL A 139 6.38 -15.80 14.03
C VAL A 139 7.76 -16.44 13.93
N LEU A 140 7.82 -17.72 13.55
CA LEU A 140 9.06 -18.50 13.52
C LEU A 140 10.05 -17.95 12.49
N VAL A 141 9.60 -17.60 11.28
CA VAL A 141 10.49 -17.13 10.21
C VAL A 141 11.21 -15.83 10.62
N PRO A 142 10.53 -14.75 11.07
CA PRO A 142 11.21 -13.55 11.57
C PRO A 142 12.13 -13.82 12.77
N VAL A 143 11.73 -14.68 13.71
CA VAL A 143 12.57 -15.04 14.87
C VAL A 143 13.85 -15.76 14.45
N ARG A 144 13.78 -16.61 13.42
CA ARG A 144 14.97 -17.27 12.86
C ARG A 144 15.87 -16.28 12.12
N LEU A 145 15.29 -15.30 11.43
CA LEU A 145 16.01 -14.24 10.74
C LEU A 145 16.63 -13.20 11.70
N SER A 146 16.07 -13.00 12.90
CA SER A 146 16.56 -12.01 13.86
C SER A 146 17.85 -12.39 14.58
N GLY A 147 18.37 -13.62 14.38
CA GLY A 147 19.77 -13.97 14.68
C GLY A 147 20.22 -13.86 16.14
N GLY A 148 19.31 -13.74 17.11
CA GLY A 148 19.62 -13.76 18.55
C GLY A 148 20.40 -12.57 19.12
N SER A 149 20.91 -11.63 18.31
CA SER A 149 21.60 -10.45 18.84
C SER A 149 20.62 -9.30 19.04
N TRP A 150 19.83 -9.37 20.11
CA TRP A 150 19.28 -8.15 20.72
C TRP A 150 20.47 -7.39 21.30
N ARG A 151 21.06 -6.50 20.49
CA ARG A 151 22.01 -5.51 21.01
C ARG A 151 21.18 -4.48 21.75
N THR A 152 21.09 -4.64 23.06
CA THR A 152 20.64 -3.56 23.95
C THR A 152 21.59 -2.36 23.78
N PRO A 153 21.06 -1.13 23.78
CA PRO A 153 21.87 0.08 23.63
C PRO A 153 22.89 0.25 24.76
#